data_AF-A0A256YPD0-F1
#
_entry.id   AF-A0A256YPD0-F1
#
_cell.length_a   1.000
_cell.length_b   1.000
_cell.length_c   1.000
_cell.angle_alpha   90.00
_cell.angle_beta   90.00
_cell.angle_gamma   90.00
#
_symmetry.space_group_name_H-M   'P 1'
#
loop_
_entity.id
_entity.type
_entity.pdbx_description
1 polymer ?
#
loop_
_entity_poly.entity_id
_entity_poly.type
_entity_poly.pdbx_seq_one_letter_code
_entity_poly.pdbx_strand_id
1 'polypeptide(L)' 'MKSKRKVISKKSLKSATSIRFCPICKSTNVVPYAGFISACYKCKNCGYVGNFFLEKIKRNPIKKNKKRNQKDLKAKNL' A
#
# COMPACT_ATOMS: atom_id res chain seq x y z
N MET A 1 2.89 16.96 -35.49
CA MET A 1 2.45 15.85 -34.61
C MET A 1 2.86 16.15 -33.17
N LYS A 2 1.96 16.58 -32.28
CA LYS A 2 2.28 16.89 -30.87
C LYS A 2 1.87 15.70 -29.98
N SER A 3 2.85 14.89 -29.58
CA SER A 3 2.65 13.72 -28.71
C SER A 3 2.22 14.17 -27.31
N LYS A 4 0.94 13.98 -26.97
CA LYS A 4 0.42 14.24 -25.61
C LYS A 4 0.88 13.10 -24.69
N ARG A 5 2.04 13.25 -24.05
CA ARG A 5 2.45 12.38 -22.94
C ARG A 5 1.46 12.58 -21.79
N LYS A 6 0.60 11.58 -21.57
CA LYS A 6 -0.37 11.56 -20.46
C LYS A 6 0.41 11.27 -19.18
N VAL A 7 0.71 12.31 -18.42
CA VAL A 7 1.28 12.18 -17.06
C VAL A 7 0.23 11.48 -16.19
N ILE A 8 0.42 10.20 -15.91
CA ILE A 8 -0.42 9.46 -14.98
C ILE A 8 -0.14 10.03 -13.59
N SER A 9 -1.08 10.83 -13.07
CA SER A 9 -0.95 11.43 -11.74
C SER A 9 -0.82 10.31 -10.71
N LYS A 10 0.19 10.41 -9.82
CA LYS A 10 0.53 9.46 -8.74
C LYS A 10 -0.55 9.33 -7.64
N LYS A 11 -1.84 9.54 -7.95
CA LYS A 11 -2.95 9.70 -6.99
C LYS A 11 -3.66 8.40 -6.57
N SER A 12 -3.16 7.21 -6.91
CA SER A 12 -3.92 5.96 -6.77
C SER A 12 -3.21 4.84 -6.00
N LEU A 13 -2.70 5.10 -4.79
CA LEU A 13 -2.26 4.04 -3.87
C LEU A 13 -2.71 4.31 -2.42
N LYS A 14 -3.93 4.85 -2.24
CA LYS A 14 -4.41 5.43 -0.97
C LYS A 14 -5.07 4.46 0.02
N SER A 15 -4.93 3.14 -0.09
CA SER A 15 -5.72 2.23 0.77
C SER A 15 -5.12 0.84 1.05
N ALA A 16 -3.79 0.68 1.01
CA ALA A 16 -3.16 -0.53 1.54
C ALA A 16 -2.88 -0.32 3.05
N THR A 17 -3.62 -1.02 3.91
CA THR A 17 -3.28 -1.10 5.34
C THR A 17 -2.20 -2.16 5.51
N SER A 18 -0.99 -1.73 5.85
CA SER A 18 0.10 -2.64 6.20
C SER A 18 0.32 -2.68 7.71
N ILE A 19 0.45 -3.90 8.23
CA ILE A 19 0.69 -4.14 9.66
C ILE A 19 2.07 -4.78 9.80
N ARG A 20 2.88 -4.24 10.71
CA ARG A 20 4.25 -4.71 11.01
C ARG A 20 4.25 -5.67 12.19
N PHE A 21 5.09 -6.69 12.15
CA PHE A 21 5.20 -7.73 13.17
C PHE A 21 6.66 -8.07 13.49
N CYS A 22 6.90 -8.44 14.74
CA CYS A 22 8.17 -8.99 15.19
C CYS A 22 8.40 -10.39 14.57
N PRO A 23 9.59 -10.67 14.01
CA PRO A 23 9.90 -11.97 13.43
C PRO A 23 9.97 -13.11 14.46
N ILE A 24 10.21 -12.80 15.74
CA ILE A 24 10.35 -13.81 16.80
C ILE A 24 8.99 -14.14 17.42
N CYS A 25 8.33 -13.16 18.03
CA CYS A 25 7.11 -13.40 18.81
C CYS A 25 5.82 -13.02 18.08
N LYS A 26 5.91 -12.52 16.84
CA LYS A 26 4.76 -12.05 16.04
C LYS A 26 3.96 -10.91 16.71
N SER A 27 4.51 -10.23 17.71
CA SER A 27 3.91 -9.02 18.29
C SER A 27 3.94 -7.87 17.28
N THR A 28 2.90 -7.04 17.26
CA THR A 28 2.85 -5.79 16.49
C THR A 28 3.58 -4.64 17.19
N ASN A 29 4.05 -4.85 18.42
CA ASN A 29 4.70 -3.83 19.25
C ASN A 29 6.19 -3.70 18.93
N VAL A 30 6.46 -3.26 17.70
CA VAL A 30 7.81 -3.04 17.15
C VAL A 30 8.01 -1.55 16.98
N VAL A 31 8.96 -0.97 17.72
CA VAL A 31 9.25 0.47 17.73
C VAL A 31 10.63 0.75 17.15
N PRO A 32 10.84 1.89 16.49
CA PRO A 32 12.18 2.30 16.06
C PRO A 32 13.10 2.41 17.27
N TYR A 33 14.33 1.93 17.11
CA TYR A 33 15.39 1.97 18.11
C TYR A 33 16.46 2.96 17.63
N ALA A 34 16.41 4.18 18.15
CA ALA A 34 17.38 5.23 17.83
C ALA A 34 18.66 4.99 18.64
N GLY A 35 19.70 4.51 17.97
CA GLY A 35 20.99 4.24 18.62
C GLY A 35 22.09 3.72 17.68
N PHE A 36 21.76 3.38 16.44
CA PHE A 36 22.73 2.92 15.44
C PHE A 36 22.49 3.61 14.10
N ILE A 37 23.53 3.67 13.26
CA ILE A 37 23.59 4.33 11.93
C ILE A 37 22.51 3.84 10.94
N SER A 38 21.76 2.78 11.28
CA SER A 38 20.71 2.19 10.46
C SER A 38 19.39 2.09 11.22
N ALA A 39 18.28 2.08 10.48
CA ALA A 39 16.92 1.99 11.02
C ALA A 39 16.67 0.64 11.71
N CYS A 40 17.17 0.50 12.94
CA CYS A 40 16.92 -0.63 13.80
C CYS A 40 15.53 -0.52 14.44
N TYR A 41 14.92 -1.66 14.69
CA TYR A 41 13.66 -1.77 15.40
C TYR A 41 13.83 -2.65 16.64
N LYS A 42 13.15 -2.27 17.73
CA LYS A 42 13.08 -3.04 18.97
C LYS A 42 11.66 -3.53 19.20
N CYS A 43 11.49 -4.82 19.50
CA CYS A 43 10.23 -5.37 19.98
C CYS A 43 10.12 -5.18 21.49
N LYS A 44 9.02 -4.56 21.95
CA LYS A 44 8.77 -4.38 23.40
C LYS A 44 8.32 -5.65 24.11
N ASN A 45 7.90 -6.69 23.37
CA ASN A 45 7.41 -7.94 23.97
C ASN A 45 8.52 -8.96 24.23
N CYS A 46 9.37 -9.25 23.24
CA CYS A 46 10.42 -10.28 23.37
C CYS A 46 11.85 -9.73 23.37
N GLY A 47 12.02 -8.41 23.21
CA GLY A 47 13.34 -7.79 23.21
C GLY A 47 14.14 -7.91 21.91
N TYR A 48 13.57 -8.46 20.82
CA TYR A 48 14.21 -8.47 19.50
C TYR A 48 14.72 -7.09 19.11
N VAL A 49 15.97 -6.99 18.65
CA VAL A 49 16.57 -5.78 18.06
C VAL A 49 17.15 -6.14 16.71
N GLY A 50 16.74 -5.46 15.64
CA GLY A 50 17.30 -5.69 14.30
C GLY A 50 16.66 -4.82 13.22
N ASN A 51 17.14 -4.96 11.99
CA ASN A 51 16.81 -4.05 10.89
C ASN A 51 15.63 -4.51 10.02
N PHE A 52 14.99 -5.63 10.35
CA PHE A 52 13.89 -6.19 9.57
C PHE A 52 12.68 -6.52 10.44
N PHE A 53 11.49 -6.45 9.83
CA PHE A 53 10.22 -6.84 10.42
C PHE A 53 9.35 -7.51 9.36
N LEU A 54 8.35 -8.28 9.79
CA LEU A 54 7.39 -8.90 8.88
C LEU A 54 6.27 -7.90 8.57
N GLU A 55 5.91 -7.73 7.30
CA GLU A 55 4.82 -6.84 6.89
C GLU A 55 3.69 -7.65 6.26
N LYS A 56 2.47 -7.54 6.81
CA LYS A 56 1.27 -8.07 6.17
C LYS A 56 0.53 -6.94 5.47
N ILE A 57 0.45 -7.03 4.15
CA ILE A 57 -0.27 -6.10 3.30
C ILE A 57 -1.69 -6.65 3.11
N LYS A 58 -2.69 -6.00 3.70
CA LYS A 58 -4.08 -6.29 3.34
C LYS A 58 -4.42 -5.55 2.05
N ARG A 59 -4.46 -6.28 0.94
CA ARG A 59 -4.96 -5.72 -0.33
C ARG A 59 -6.48 -5.64 -0.21
N ASN A 60 -7.00 -4.43 0.00
CA ASN A 60 -8.43 -4.22 -0.16
C ASN A 60 -8.75 -4.39 -1.66
N PRO A 61 -9.75 -5.22 -2.05
CA PRO A 61 -10.08 -5.38 -3.46
C PRO A 61 -10.44 -4.01 -4.03
N ILE A 62 -9.68 -3.58 -5.04
CA ILE A 62 -9.94 -2.35 -5.77
C ILE A 62 -11.32 -2.53 -6.40
N LYS A 63 -12.34 -1.83 -5.88
CA LYS A 63 -13.65 -1.75 -6.53
C LYS A 63 -13.43 -1.09 -7.90
N LYS A 64 -13.29 -1.90 -8.94
CA LYS A 64 -13.25 -1.44 -10.33
C LYS A 64 -14.61 -0.82 -10.64
N ASN A 65 -14.74 0.49 -10.50
CA ASN A 65 -15.91 1.22 -11.00
C ASN A 65 -15.97 1.07 -12.52
N LYS A 66 -16.74 0.09 -13.00
CA LYS A 66 -17.03 -0.12 -14.41
C LYS A 66 -18.01 0.98 -14.84
N LYS A 67 -17.50 2.18 -15.16
CA LYS A 67 -18.28 3.20 -15.87
C LYS A 67 -18.62 2.64 -17.26
N ARG A 68 -19.79 2.00 -17.40
CA ARG A 68 -20.43 1.79 -18.70
C ARG A 68 -20.89 3.19 -19.16
N ASN A 69 -20.23 3.74 -20.17
CA ASN A 69 -20.70 4.97 -20.82
C ASN A 69 -21.99 4.65 -21.56
N GLN A 70 -23.11 5.21 -21.08
CA GLN A 70 -24.43 5.12 -21.70
C GLN A 70 -24.55 6.13 -22.85
N LYS A 71 -23.63 6.11 -23.82
CA LYS A 71 -23.68 6.99 -25.00
C LYS A 71 -23.84 6.28 -26.33
N ASP A 72 -23.74 4.94 -26.37
CA ASP A 72 -23.83 4.17 -27.61
C ASP A 72 -25.23 3.58 -27.91
N LEU A 73 -26.26 3.86 -27.08
CA LEU A 73 -27.62 3.36 -27.34
C LEU A 73 -28.51 4.31 -28.16
N LYS A 74 -28.00 5.46 -28.62
CA LYS A 74 -28.79 6.47 -29.37
C LYS A 74 -28.39 6.62 -30.84
N ALA A 75 -27.89 5.54 -31.45
CA ALA A 75 -27.58 5.48 -32.88
C ALA A 75 -28.33 4.35 -33.62
N LYS A 76 -29.43 3.82 -33.07
CA LYS A 76 -30.25 2.79 -33.72
C LYS A 76 -31.71 3.18 -33.97
N ASN A 77 -32.13 4.41 -33.62
CA ASN A 77 -33.50 4.90 -33.85
C ASN A 77 -33.48 6.30 -34.46
N LEU A 78 -32.81 6.46 -35.61
CA LEU A 78 -33.16 7.49 -36.59
C LEU A 78 -32.87 6.96 -37.99
#